data_AF-O66741-F1
#
_entry.id   AF-O66741-F1
#
_cell.length_a   1.000
_cell.length_b   1.000
_cell.length_c   1.000
_cell.angle_alpha   90.00
_cell.angle_beta   90.00
_cell.angle_gamma   90.00
#
_symmetry.space_group_name_H-M   'P 1'
#
loop_
_entity.id
_entity.type
_entity.pdbx_description
1 polymer ?
#
loop_
_entity_poly.entity_id
_entity_poly.type
_entity_poly.pdbx_seq_one_letter_code
_entity_poly.pdbx_strand_id
1 'polypeptide(L)'
;MNLFEYKLSVVRQVMDKYEVAEEAKFISGLSKGSMVNALSRKKKLPNKEAKFTRYVIYTVDVERIIDMMEEPYRTVIKKRYYDASLDTVKKDFGLQNKREAYFLVKKSVNKFYDLLENYWK
;
A
#
# COMPACT_ATOMS: atom_id res chain seq x y z
N MET A 1 13.25 -6.99 11.61
CA MET A 1 12.11 -6.90 10.69
C MET A 1 11.93 -8.25 10.01
N ASN A 2 10.81 -8.93 10.26
CA ASN A 2 10.47 -10.16 9.53
C ASN A 2 10.02 -9.83 8.08
N LEU A 3 9.96 -10.84 7.19
CA LEU A 3 9.61 -10.61 5.78
C LEU A 3 8.24 -9.94 5.62
N PHE A 4 7.28 -10.26 6.49
CA PHE A 4 5.95 -9.67 6.44
C PHE A 4 5.96 -8.18 6.82
N GLU A 5 6.66 -7.79 7.88
CA GLU A 5 6.83 -6.39 8.28
C GLU A 5 7.49 -5.55 7.18
N TYR A 6 8.45 -6.15 6.45
CA TYR A 6 9.05 -5.50 5.29
C TYR A 6 8.02 -5.27 4.18
N LYS A 7 7.27 -6.31 3.78
CA LYS A 7 6.21 -6.20 2.78
C LYS A 7 5.17 -5.16 3.20
N LEU A 8 4.77 -5.16 4.47
CA LEU A 8 3.84 -4.18 5.03
C LEU A 8 4.39 -2.76 4.97
N SER A 9 5.67 -2.54 5.31
CA SER A 9 6.31 -1.21 5.19
C SER A 9 6.26 -0.69 3.76
N VAL A 10 6.61 -1.55 2.78
CA VAL A 10 6.52 -1.20 1.36
C VAL A 10 5.09 -0.82 0.96
N VAL A 11 4.12 -1.69 1.29
CA VAL A 11 2.71 -1.47 0.94
C VAL A 11 2.21 -0.15 1.53
N ARG A 12 2.52 0.14 2.79
CA ARG A 12 2.23 1.44 3.43
C ARG A 12 2.84 2.59 2.65
N GLN A 13 4.13 2.56 2.34
CA GLN A 13 4.79 3.64 1.61
C GLN A 13 4.21 3.88 0.21
N VAL A 14 3.78 2.82 -0.49
CA VAL A 14 3.11 2.94 -1.79
C VAL A 14 1.73 3.56 -1.63
N MET A 15 0.93 3.06 -0.69
CA MET A 15 -0.42 3.56 -0.43
C MET A 15 -0.43 5.00 0.08
N ASP A 16 0.50 5.37 0.98
CA ASP A 16 0.63 6.75 1.47
C ASP A 16 0.91 7.73 0.32
N LYS A 17 1.80 7.37 -0.61
CA LYS A 17 2.09 8.21 -1.78
C LYS A 17 0.94 8.24 -2.77
N TYR A 18 0.26 7.10 -2.93
CA TYR A 18 -0.91 6.98 -3.79
C TYR A 18 -2.04 7.89 -3.27
N GLU A 19 -2.36 7.84 -1.99
CA GLU A 19 -3.38 8.67 -1.34
C GLU A 19 -3.02 10.16 -1.41
N VAL A 20 -1.77 10.53 -1.10
CA VAL A 20 -1.33 11.94 -1.26
C VAL A 20 -1.47 12.42 -2.71
N ALA A 21 -1.23 11.56 -3.69
CA ALA A 21 -1.39 11.91 -5.10
C ALA A 21 -2.86 11.90 -5.56
N GLU A 22 -3.69 11.03 -5.02
CA GLU A 22 -5.15 11.01 -5.24
C GLU A 22 -5.81 12.25 -4.62
N GLU A 23 -5.47 12.59 -3.37
CA GLU A 23 -5.87 13.83 -2.71
C GLU A 23 -5.37 15.05 -3.49
N ALA A 24 -4.11 15.04 -3.97
CA ALA A 24 -3.62 16.13 -4.81
C ALA A 24 -4.46 16.28 -6.08
N LYS A 25 -4.83 15.18 -6.78
CA LYS A 25 -5.74 15.23 -7.94
C LYS A 25 -7.12 15.77 -7.56
N PHE A 26 -7.65 15.40 -6.39
CA PHE A 26 -8.97 15.81 -5.92
C PHE A 26 -9.01 17.29 -5.48
N ILE A 27 -8.00 17.74 -4.74
CA ILE A 27 -7.82 19.13 -4.31
C ILE A 27 -7.49 20.01 -5.52
N SER A 28 -6.65 19.51 -6.45
CA SER A 28 -6.35 20.17 -7.72
C SER A 28 -7.44 19.93 -8.76
N GLY A 29 -8.69 20.24 -8.42
CA GLY A 29 -9.80 20.31 -9.38
C GLY A 29 -9.51 21.17 -10.62
N LEU A 30 -8.39 21.90 -10.63
CA LEU A 30 -7.78 22.58 -11.75
C LEU A 30 -6.24 22.47 -11.70
N SER A 31 -5.65 22.49 -12.91
CA SER A 31 -4.25 22.73 -13.26
C SER A 31 -3.31 21.51 -13.29
N LYS A 32 -2.72 21.32 -14.49
CA LYS A 32 -1.71 20.31 -14.80
C LYS A 32 -0.47 20.50 -13.93
N GLY A 33 -0.17 19.52 -13.07
CA GLY A 33 1.19 19.26 -12.60
C GLY A 33 1.58 19.93 -11.27
N SER A 34 1.07 19.40 -10.17
CA SER A 34 1.71 19.59 -8.86
C SER A 34 2.90 18.63 -8.76
N MET A 35 4.11 19.11 -9.06
CA MET A 35 5.35 18.37 -8.79
C MET A 35 5.49 18.16 -7.27
N VAL A 36 5.41 16.92 -6.82
CA VAL A 36 5.79 16.56 -5.44
C VAL A 36 7.31 16.72 -5.33
N ASN A 37 7.75 17.77 -4.64
CA ASN A 37 9.16 17.98 -4.32
C ASN A 37 9.70 16.77 -3.54
N ALA A 38 10.50 15.94 -4.19
CA ALA A 38 11.18 14.83 -3.54
C ALA A 38 12.21 15.36 -2.54
N LEU A 39 12.12 14.93 -1.28
CA LEU A 39 13.12 15.21 -0.24
C LEU A 39 14.55 14.87 -0.73
N SER A 40 15.50 15.77 -0.44
CA SER A 40 16.88 15.67 -0.87
C SER A 40 17.57 14.37 -0.39
N ARG A 41 18.50 13.87 -1.21
CA ARG A 41 19.23 12.59 -1.05
C ARG A 41 19.76 12.32 0.36
N LYS A 42 20.08 13.34 1.15
CA LYS A 42 20.73 13.19 2.47
C LYS A 42 19.82 12.59 3.55
N LYS A 43 18.49 12.59 3.39
CA LYS A 43 17.58 11.96 4.36
C LYS A 43 17.06 10.57 3.96
N LYS A 44 17.50 10.04 2.82
CA LYS A 44 17.23 8.65 2.42
C LYS A 44 18.55 7.89 2.45
N LEU A 45 18.60 6.77 3.17
CA LEU A 45 19.75 5.90 3.42
C LEU A 45 20.39 6.21 4.79
N PRO A 46 19.95 5.50 5.85
CA PRO A 46 20.45 4.14 5.98
C PRO A 46 19.34 3.13 6.30
N ASN A 47 19.60 1.86 6.00
CA ASN A 47 18.77 0.67 6.22
C ASN A 47 17.84 0.30 5.06
N LYS A 48 18.25 -0.76 4.32
CA LYS A 48 17.54 -1.80 3.53
C LYS A 48 16.21 -1.51 2.78
N GLU A 49 15.51 -0.39 2.98
CA GLU A 49 14.35 0.08 2.21
C GLU A 49 14.71 0.55 0.78
N ALA A 50 16.01 0.59 0.46
CA ALA A 50 16.53 1.12 -0.80
C ALA A 50 16.08 0.37 -2.07
N LYS A 51 15.65 -0.91 -1.97
CA LYS A 51 15.23 -1.67 -3.17
C LYS A 51 14.04 -1.03 -3.89
N PHE A 52 13.11 -0.43 -3.15
CA PHE A 52 11.86 0.08 -3.70
C PHE A 52 11.95 1.54 -4.13
N THR A 53 12.89 2.29 -3.58
CA THR A 53 13.09 3.71 -3.91
C THR A 53 13.50 4.00 -5.36
N ARG A 54 13.88 2.97 -6.14
CA ARG A 54 14.28 3.11 -7.54
C ARG A 54 13.13 2.97 -8.53
N TYR A 55 12.01 2.38 -8.14
CA TYR A 55 10.90 2.13 -9.03
C TYR A 55 9.89 3.28 -8.95
N VAL A 56 9.52 3.83 -10.10
CA VAL A 56 8.41 4.77 -10.23
C VAL A 56 7.17 3.93 -10.49
N ILE A 57 6.15 4.08 -9.64
CA ILE A 57 4.81 3.54 -9.88
C ILE A 57 3.86 4.71 -10.05
N TYR A 58 3.12 4.75 -11.16
CA TYR A 58 2.13 5.80 -11.38
C TYR A 58 0.86 5.49 -10.59
N THR A 59 0.11 6.53 -10.21
CA THR A 59 -1.15 6.39 -9.47
C THR A 59 -2.16 5.50 -10.19
N VAL A 60 -2.28 5.67 -11.51
CA VAL A 60 -3.16 4.83 -12.36
C VAL A 60 -2.75 3.36 -12.34
N ASP A 61 -1.45 3.07 -12.20
CA ASP A 61 -0.97 1.69 -12.11
C ASP A 61 -1.23 1.10 -10.73
N VAL A 62 -1.15 1.90 -9.66
CA VAL A 62 -1.57 1.47 -8.32
C VAL A 62 -3.06 1.10 -8.31
N GLU A 63 -3.92 1.95 -8.88
CA GLU A 63 -5.37 1.68 -9.01
C GLU A 63 -5.62 0.37 -9.77
N ARG A 64 -4.97 0.18 -10.92
CA ARG A 64 -5.07 -1.05 -11.72
C ARG A 64 -4.61 -2.28 -10.92
N ILE A 65 -3.51 -2.18 -10.18
CA ILE A 65 -3.01 -3.29 -9.37
C ILE A 65 -4.00 -3.62 -8.23
N ILE A 66 -4.58 -2.61 -7.57
CA ILE A 66 -5.64 -2.82 -6.57
C ILE A 66 -6.85 -3.50 -7.23
N ASP A 67 -7.22 -3.10 -8.44
CA ASP A 67 -8.34 -3.69 -9.19
C ASP A 67 -8.08 -5.11 -9.70
N MET A 68 -6.82 -5.54 -9.77
CA MET A 68 -6.47 -6.94 -10.06
C MET A 68 -6.65 -7.84 -8.83
N MET A 69 -6.75 -7.29 -7.62
CA MET A 69 -6.95 -8.08 -6.42
C MET A 69 -8.39 -8.59 -6.31
N GLU A 70 -8.59 -9.83 -5.88
CA GLU A 70 -9.92 -10.33 -5.58
C GLU A 70 -10.38 -9.92 -4.17
N GLU A 71 -11.69 -9.88 -3.95
CA GLU A 71 -12.24 -9.73 -2.60
C GLU A 71 -11.95 -10.98 -1.75
N PRO A 72 -11.75 -10.84 -0.43
CA PRO A 72 -11.76 -9.61 0.37
C PRO A 72 -10.45 -8.79 0.35
N TYR A 73 -9.41 -9.27 -0.35
CA TYR A 73 -8.06 -8.69 -0.26
C TYR A 73 -7.98 -7.27 -0.82
N ARG A 74 -8.74 -7.00 -1.89
CA ARG A 74 -8.89 -5.65 -2.46
C ARG A 74 -9.40 -4.66 -1.41
N THR A 75 -10.50 -4.98 -0.74
CA THR A 75 -11.06 -4.13 0.33
C THR A 75 -10.05 -3.92 1.45
N VAL A 76 -9.30 -4.95 1.83
CA VAL A 76 -8.26 -4.84 2.87
C VAL A 76 -7.20 -3.80 2.51
N ILE A 77 -6.72 -3.78 1.26
CA ILE A 77 -5.71 -2.81 0.80
C ILE A 77 -6.33 -1.43 0.63
N LYS A 78 -7.44 -1.32 -0.10
CA LYS A 78 -8.08 -0.04 -0.43
C LYS A 78 -8.53 0.74 0.79
N LYS A 79 -9.05 0.05 1.82
CA LYS A 79 -9.48 0.68 3.09
C LYS A 79 -8.41 0.65 4.19
N ARG A 80 -7.17 0.26 3.86
CA ARG A 80 -6.04 0.18 4.81
C ARG A 80 -6.34 -0.63 6.07
N TYR A 81 -7.07 -1.74 5.97
CA TYR A 81 -7.36 -2.59 7.13
C TYR A 81 -6.11 -3.19 7.78
N TYR A 82 -4.96 -3.12 7.12
CA TYR A 82 -3.65 -3.47 7.68
C TYR A 82 -3.12 -2.44 8.71
N ASP A 83 -3.71 -1.24 8.78
CA ASP A 83 -3.47 -0.23 9.81
C ASP A 83 -4.54 -0.25 10.91
N ALA A 84 -5.66 -0.95 10.68
CA ALA A 84 -6.75 -1.08 11.63
C ALA A 84 -6.46 -2.10 12.74
N SER A 85 -7.21 -2.01 13.83
CA SER A 85 -7.17 -3.03 14.88
C SER A 85 -7.69 -4.38 14.36
N LEU A 86 -7.13 -5.49 14.86
CA LEU A 86 -7.62 -6.83 14.51
C LEU A 86 -9.07 -7.06 14.95
N ASP A 87 -9.56 -6.34 15.96
CA ASP A 87 -10.97 -6.38 16.37
C ASP A 87 -11.88 -5.74 15.32
N THR A 88 -11.47 -4.62 14.74
CA THR A 88 -12.17 -3.97 13.62
C THR A 88 -12.22 -4.89 12.40
N VAL A 89 -11.08 -5.45 12.00
CA VAL A 89 -11.01 -6.40 10.87
C VAL A 89 -11.89 -7.62 11.13
N LYS A 90 -11.82 -8.18 12.34
CA LYS A 90 -12.65 -9.34 12.71
C LYS A 90 -14.15 -9.01 12.58
N LYS A 91 -14.58 -7.87 13.10
CA LYS A 91 -15.99 -7.44 13.08
C LYS A 91 -16.48 -7.19 11.66
N ASP A 92 -15.72 -6.42 10.88
CA ASP A 92 -16.15 -5.97 9.55
C ASP A 92 -16.18 -7.09 8.51
N PHE A 93 -15.30 -8.08 8.64
CA PHE A 93 -15.25 -9.25 7.76
C PHE A 93 -15.97 -10.48 8.33
N GLY A 94 -16.66 -10.36 9.48
CA GLY A 94 -17.41 -11.46 10.09
C GLY A 94 -16.56 -12.67 10.48
N LEU A 95 -15.31 -12.45 10.91
CA LEU A 95 -14.34 -13.51 11.19
C LEU A 95 -14.51 -14.06 12.61
N GLN A 96 -14.17 -15.34 12.80
CA GLN A 96 -14.40 -16.03 14.06
C GLN A 96 -13.49 -15.50 15.18
N ASN A 97 -12.24 -15.20 14.84
CA ASN A 97 -11.21 -14.86 15.82
C ASN A 97 -10.16 -13.88 15.25
N LYS A 98 -9.35 -13.31 16.15
CA LYS A 98 -8.27 -12.36 15.78
C LYS A 98 -7.19 -12.98 14.89
N ARG A 99 -7.04 -14.31 14.94
CA ARG A 99 -6.03 -15.03 14.14
C ARG A 99 -6.43 -15.07 12.66
N GLU A 100 -7.71 -15.31 12.37
CA GLU A 100 -8.24 -15.19 11.01
C GLU A 100 -8.12 -13.76 10.48
N ALA A 101 -8.44 -12.76 11.31
CA ALA A 101 -8.27 -11.35 10.95
C ALA A 101 -6.80 -11.03 10.59
N TYR A 102 -5.86 -11.50 11.39
CA TYR A 102 -4.44 -11.35 11.10
C TYR A 102 -4.04 -12.05 9.80
N PHE A 103 -4.52 -13.28 9.56
CA PHE A 103 -4.20 -14.00 8.33
C PHE A 103 -4.80 -13.35 7.08
N LEU A 104 -6.01 -12.80 7.18
CA LEU A 104 -6.62 -12.03 6.10
C LEU A 104 -5.75 -10.81 5.75
N VAL A 105 -5.37 -10.01 6.74
CA VAL A 105 -4.47 -8.86 6.55
C VAL A 105 -3.15 -9.31 5.93
N LYS A 106 -2.53 -10.35 6.51
CA LYS A 106 -1.24 -10.87 6.06
C LYS A 106 -1.28 -11.35 4.60
N LYS A 107 -2.33 -12.09 4.23
CA LYS A 107 -2.51 -12.60 2.87
C LYS A 107 -2.77 -11.46 1.88
N SER A 108 -3.54 -10.45 2.28
CA SER A 108 -3.83 -9.27 1.45
C SER A 108 -2.56 -8.49 1.13
N VAL A 109 -1.77 -8.17 2.15
CA VAL A 109 -0.49 -7.44 2.01
C VAL A 109 0.49 -8.23 1.15
N ASN A 110 0.61 -9.55 1.38
CA ASN A 110 1.47 -10.39 0.57
C ASN A 110 1.06 -10.37 -0.91
N LYS A 111 -0.22 -10.54 -1.21
CA LYS A 111 -0.72 -10.51 -2.60
C LYS A 111 -0.46 -9.18 -3.29
N PHE A 112 -0.76 -8.08 -2.61
CA PHE A 112 -0.53 -6.77 -3.18
C PHE A 112 0.95 -6.51 -3.42
N TYR A 113 1.81 -6.88 -2.46
CA TYR A 113 3.26 -6.83 -2.65
C TYR A 113 3.72 -7.68 -3.84
N ASP A 114 3.20 -8.90 -4.00
CA ASP A 114 3.60 -9.78 -5.09
C ASP A 114 3.17 -9.22 -6.46
N LEU A 115 2.00 -8.58 -6.54
CA LEU A 115 1.57 -7.86 -7.75
C LEU A 115 2.45 -6.62 -8.04
N LEU A 116 2.82 -5.86 -7.01
CA LEU A 116 3.77 -4.75 -7.15
C LEU A 116 5.13 -5.24 -7.65
N GLU A 117 5.62 -6.36 -7.09
CA GLU A 117 6.89 -6.97 -7.50
C GLU A 117 6.84 -7.45 -8.96
N ASN A 118 5.73 -8.04 -9.39
CA ASN A 118 5.53 -8.45 -10.78
C ASN A 118 5.46 -7.25 -11.74
N TYR A 119 4.85 -6.14 -11.32
CA TYR A 119 4.79 -4.92 -12.13
C TYR A 119 6.19 -4.29 -12.35
N TRP A 120 7.14 -4.50 -11.44
CA TRP A 120 8.50 -3.96 -11.57
C TRP A 120 9.53 -4.86 -12.29
N LYS A 121 9.15 -6.09 -12.62
CA LYS A 121 10.01 -7.02 -13.39
C LYS A 121 9.80 -6.82 -14.88
#